data_AF-A0AAP0N8I6-F1
#
_entry.id   AF-A0AAP0N8I6-F1
#
_cell.length_a   1.000
_cell.length_b   1.000
_cell.length_c   1.000
_cell.angle_alpha   90.00
_cell.angle_beta   90.00
_cell.angle_gamma   90.00
#
_symmetry.space_group_name_H-M   'P 1'
#
loop_
_entity.id
_entity.type
_entity.pdbx_description
1 polymer ?
#
loop_
_entity_poly.entity_id
_entity_poly.type
_entity_poly.pdbx_seq_one_letter_code
_entity_poly.pdbx_strand_id
1 'polypeptide(L)' 'MPNAQNLWCSKCMELKTLPHGIEYLTNLQQIYLADVSEELIGRIRGEESVDHPKVQHIPKIDHYYRTSSGWAYENLS' A
#
# COMPACT_ATOMS: atom_id res chain seq x y z
N MET A 1 -4.34 16.74 0.03
CA MET A 1 -4.65 16.67 -1.40
C MET A 1 -6.10 16.20 -1.52
N PRO A 2 -7.09 17.10 -1.65
CA PRO A 2 -8.48 16.73 -1.46
C PRO A 2 -9.03 15.79 -2.54
N ASN A 3 -8.43 15.74 -3.75
CA ASN A 3 -8.96 14.96 -4.87
C ASN A 3 -8.02 13.85 -5.37
N ALA A 4 -7.03 13.45 -4.56
CA ALA A 4 -6.13 12.37 -4.94
C ALA A 4 -6.90 11.04 -4.96
N GLN A 5 -7.00 10.42 -6.13
CA GLN A 5 -7.66 9.11 -6.31
C GLN A 5 -6.66 7.96 -6.40
N ASN A 6 -5.44 8.23 -6.88
CA ASN A 6 -4.41 7.23 -7.08
C ASN A 6 -3.12 7.67 -6.40
N LEU A 7 -2.50 6.76 -5.65
CA LEU A 7 -1.18 6.96 -5.05
C LEU A 7 -0.23 5.87 -5.54
N TRP A 8 0.94 6.27 -5.98
CA TRP A 8 1.97 5.36 -6.47
C TRP A 8 3.20 5.44 -5.58
N CYS A 9 3.63 4.30 -5.06
CA CYS A 9 4.85 4.15 -4.31
C CYS A 9 5.70 3.07 -5.00
N SER A 10 6.84 3.47 -5.55
CA SER A 10 7.71 2.54 -6.27
C SER A 10 9.17 2.70 -5.90
N LYS A 11 9.86 1.57 -5.70
CA LYS A 11 11.29 1.50 -5.34
C LYS A 11 11.60 2.23 -4.03
N CYS A 12 10.68 2.17 -3.08
CA CYS A 12 10.78 2.83 -1.78
C CYS A 12 11.10 1.79 -0.69
N MET A 13 12.24 1.10 -0.81
CA MET A 13 12.63 0.03 0.12
C MET A 13 12.86 0.50 1.57
N GLU A 14 13.14 1.79 1.77
CA GLU A 14 13.30 2.38 3.09
C GLU A 14 11.97 2.81 3.73
N LEU A 15 10.88 2.81 2.96
CA LEU A 15 9.55 3.11 3.49
C LEU A 15 9.03 1.86 4.22
N LYS A 16 9.09 1.90 5.55
CA LYS A 16 8.72 0.79 6.44
C LYS A 16 7.31 0.89 6.99
N THR A 17 6.72 2.08 6.96
CA THR A 17 5.38 2.35 7.49
C THR A 17 4.64 3.28 6.54
N LEU A 18 3.31 3.26 6.59
CA LEU A 18 2.55 4.27 5.87
C LEU A 18 2.81 5.67 6.44
N PRO A 19 2.85 6.70 5.58
CA PRO A 19 2.95 8.08 6.04
C PRO A 19 1.70 8.45 6.83
N HIS A 20 1.87 9.25 7.89
CA HIS A 20 0.76 9.82 8.63
C HIS A 20 -0.16 10.62 7.70
N GLY A 21 -1.46 10.41 7.82
CA GLY A 21 -2.49 11.11 7.07
C GLY A 21 -2.98 10.42 5.80
N ILE A 22 -2.50 9.21 5.51
CA ILE A 22 -3.10 8.34 4.47
C ILE A 22 -4.58 8.06 4.79
N GLU A 23 -4.92 7.98 6.07
CA GLU A 23 -6.27 7.81 6.63
C GLU A 23 -7.20 9.00 6.32
N TYR A 24 -6.64 10.17 6.01
CA TYR A 24 -7.41 11.37 5.66
C TYR A 24 -7.58 11.56 4.14
N LEU A 25 -6.95 10.72 3.33
CA LEU A 25 -7.13 10.72 1.87
C LEU A 25 -8.40 9.93 1.51
N THR A 26 -9.56 10.45 1.92
CA THR A 26 -10.85 9.75 1.80
C THR A 26 -11.32 9.53 0.35
N ASN A 27 -10.79 10.30 -0.61
CA ASN A 27 -11.09 10.14 -2.02
C ASN A 27 -10.17 9.14 -2.72
N LEU A 28 -9.20 8.55 -2.01
CA LEU A 28 -8.24 7.63 -2.57
C LEU A 28 -8.93 6.31 -2.94
N GLN A 29 -8.89 5.98 -4.23
CA GLN A 29 -9.50 4.78 -4.79
C GLN A 29 -8.49 3.63 -4.90
N GLN A 30 -7.21 3.97 -5.12
CA GLN A 30 -6.20 2.98 -5.38
C GLN A 30 -4.80 3.39 -4.87
N ILE A 31 -4.11 2.42 -4.26
CA ILE A 31 -2.68 2.49 -3.99
C ILE A 31 -1.97 1.45 -4.85
N TYR A 32 -0.86 1.86 -5.46
CA TYR A 32 0.08 0.99 -6.14
C TYR A 32 1.39 0.95 -5.36
N LEU A 33 1.78 -0.22 -4.87
CA LEU A 33 3.02 -0.49 -4.18
C LEU A 33 3.89 -1.37 -5.09
N ALA A 34 5.07 -0.90 -5.49
CA ALA A 34 5.95 -1.65 -6.39
C ALA A 34 7.40 -1.63 -5.91
N ASP A 35 8.02 -2.79 -5.65
CA ASP A 35 9.37 -2.85 -5.05
C ASP A 35 9.44 -1.98 -3.77
N VAL A 36 8.61 -2.30 -2.77
CA VAL A 36 8.59 -1.66 -1.45
C VAL A 36 9.02 -2.66 -0.36
N SER A 37 9.19 -2.19 0.88
CA SER A 37 9.63 -3.07 1.97
C SER A 37 8.56 -4.09 2.37
N GLU A 38 8.98 -5.33 2.66
CA GLU A 38 8.11 -6.36 3.25
C GLU A 38 7.55 -5.93 4.62
N GLU A 39 8.26 -5.06 5.34
CA GLU A 39 7.79 -4.48 6.60
C GLU A 39 6.54 -3.62 6.40
N LEU A 40 6.54 -2.76 5.36
CA LEU A 40 5.38 -1.97 4.99
C LEU A 40 4.19 -2.88 4.60
N ILE A 41 4.45 -3.91 3.79
CA ILE A 41 3.43 -4.85 3.34
C ILE A 41 2.83 -5.61 4.53
N GLY A 42 3.67 -6.12 5.44
CA GLY A 42 3.21 -6.84 6.63
C GLY A 42 2.38 -5.99 7.60
N ARG A 43 2.59 -4.67 7.62
CA ARG A 43 1.79 -3.75 8.43
C ARG A 43 0.42 -3.42 7.85
N ILE A 44 0.24 -3.65 6.54
CA ILE A 44 -0.99 -3.38 5.79
C ILE A 44 -1.83 -4.66 5.61
N ARG A 45 -1.13 -5.78 5.40
CA ARG A 45 -1.74 -7.05 4.98
C ARG A 45 -2.57 -7.66 6.12
N GLY A 46 -3.88 -7.77 5.87
CA GLY A 46 -4.82 -8.48 6.75
C GLY A 46 -5.42 -7.60 7.85
N GLU A 47 -6.61 -7.97 8.29
CA GLU A 47 -7.47 -7.18 9.19
C GLU A 47 -6.83 -6.88 10.56
N GLU A 48 -6.00 -7.79 11.07
CA GLU A 48 -5.33 -7.66 12.37
C GLU A 48 -4.01 -6.86 12.31
N SER A 49 -3.60 -6.40 11.11
CA SER A 49 -2.34 -5.68 10.96
C SER A 49 -2.42 -4.22 11.43
N VAL A 50 -1.29 -3.69 11.91
CA VAL A 50 -1.23 -2.42 12.66
C VAL A 50 -1.71 -1.22 11.85
N ASP A 51 -1.47 -1.21 10.54
CA ASP A 51 -1.86 -0.11 9.66
C ASP A 51 -3.12 -0.43 8.81
N HIS A 52 -3.72 -1.61 8.92
CA HIS A 52 -4.96 -1.94 8.19
C HIS A 52 -6.12 -0.95 8.42
N PRO A 53 -6.39 -0.48 9.67
CA PRO A 53 -7.45 0.51 9.90
C PRO A 53 -7.23 1.85 9.18
N LYS A 54 -5.99 2.16 8.78
CA LYS A 54 -5.63 3.38 8.06
C LYS A 54 -5.86 3.29 6.55
N VAL A 55 -6.08 2.09 6.03
CA VAL A 55 -6.25 1.85 4.59
C VAL A 55 -7.57 1.18 4.24
N GLN A 56 -8.38 0.78 5.23
CA GLN A 56 -9.68 0.14 5.02
C GLN A 56 -10.65 0.95 4.13
N HIS A 57 -10.46 2.28 4.05
CA HIS A 57 -11.29 3.15 3.21
C HIS A 57 -10.86 3.16 1.74
N ILE A 58 -9.75 2.47 1.41
CA ILE A 58 -9.15 2.44 0.07
C ILE A 58 -9.62 1.15 -0.63
N PRO A 59 -10.42 1.25 -1.70
CA PRO A 59 -10.98 0.09 -2.38
C PRO A 59 -9.96 -0.88 -2.98
N LYS A 60 -8.77 -0.41 -3.36
CA LYS A 60 -7.79 -1.24 -4.05
C LYS A 60 -6.36 -0.93 -3.62
N ILE A 61 -5.66 -1.95 -3.13
CA ILE A 61 -4.24 -1.87 -2.78
C ILE A 61 -3.51 -2.94 -3.58
N ASP A 62 -2.83 -2.52 -4.65
CA ASP A 62 -2.07 -3.41 -5.51
C ASP A 62 -0.62 -3.45 -5.09
N HIS A 63 -0.08 -4.65 -4.87
CA HIS A 63 1.33 -4.87 -4.56
C HIS A 63 2.00 -5.68 -5.67
N TYR A 64 3.06 -5.10 -6.23
CA TYR A 64 3.91 -5.70 -7.25
C TYR A 64 5.33 -5.86 -6.69
N TYR A 65 5.88 -7.07 -6.78
CA TYR A 65 7.19 -7.37 -6.24
C TYR A 65 7.95 -8.35 -7.13
N ARG A 66 9.27 -8.41 -6.96
CA ARG A 66 10.14 -9.32 -7.70
C ARG A 66 10.29 -10.63 -6.97
N THR A 67 10.16 -11.71 -7.73
CA THR A 67 10.50 -13.09 -7.33
C THR A 67 11.59 -13.63 -8.24
N SER A 68 12.06 -14.85 -7.97
CA SER A 68 12.99 -15.56 -8.84
C SER A 68 12.42 -15.85 -10.24
N SER A 69 11.09 -15.88 -10.39
CA SER A 69 10.39 -16.10 -11.66
C SER A 69 9.99 -14.81 -12.38
N GLY A 70 10.33 -13.64 -11.85
CA GLY A 70 10.02 -12.33 -12.45
C GLY A 70 9.12 -11.48 -11.58
N TRP A 71 8.16 -10.78 -12.19
CA TRP A 71 7.21 -9.95 -11.45
C TRP A 71 6.04 -10.78 -10.93
N ALA A 72 5.71 -10.58 -9.67
CA ALA A 72 4.52 -11.08 -9.02
C ALA A 72 3.58 -9.93 -8.64
N TYR A 73 2.32 -10.29 -8.38
CA TYR A 73 1.25 -9.37 -8.01
C TYR A 73 0.37 -10.00 -6.94
N GLU A 74 -0.09 -9.17 -6.00
CA GLU A 74 -1.17 -9.50 -5.09
C GLU A 74 -2.01 -8.26 -4.78
N ASN A 75 -3.22 -8.49 -4.28
CA ASN A 75 -4.12 -7.46 -3.78
C ASN A 75 -4.16 -7.53 -2.24
N LEU A 76 -4.01 -6.37 -1.59
CA LEU A 76 -3.90 -6.25 -0.13
C LEU A 76 -5.10 -5.57 0.53
N SER A 77 -6.09 -5.16 -0.27
CA SER A 77 -7.34 -4.58 0.21
C SER A 77 -8.23 -5.61 0.89
#